data_AF-A0A2M7WJN2-F1
#
_entry.id   AF-A0A2M7WJN2-F1
#
_cell.length_a   1.000
_cell.length_b   1.000
_cell.length_c   1.000
_cell.angle_alpha   90.00
_cell.angle_beta   90.00
_cell.angle_gamma   90.00
#
_symmetry.space_group_name_H-M   'P 1'
#
loop_
_entity.id
_entity.type
_entity.pdbx_description
1 polymer ?
#
loop_
_entity_poly.entity_id
_entity_poly.type
_entity_poly.pdbx_seq_one_letter_code
_entity_poly.pdbx_strand_id
1 'polypeptide(L)'
;MDMQQILHDLNKSSELFTLPQIFSEILKLISSEESSVKDIAGVIIKDPTLTSRVLKMANSSFYRREGEISTVNQAVMMLGANAIKSLVLSASILNLSNINRDRKDHFRDPRLFWKHSLETGIGAQLLARTISYPVPEEGIVAGLLHDIGILFLETRYPSQYEMVVKLNDSGESITAAEKKIFGITHPEVGVLMGRRWELPAKFVDVIEHHHLVGDETGPEGINSLVYITALADNLSRNNPESNAMGLEAMINRVGKLCSVLGISRGDLDTVRIKMIEETIASASTFDVDIGDPAELLSQANEELCKIYLMVENLFRERQELSRKLLEEERQSGTIESLHIAVSTLAHYINNATMAISGHSQILAMLLNGGKIHDEGGKLPKALEVIDTAVLKIGVTLNVLKEITSLKNAKYFNHSNALDIEAVIKERLNELLPQSKPAVEKV
;
A
#
# COMPACT_ATOMS: atom_id res chain seq x y z
N MET A 1 26.99 -1.24 10.60
CA MET A 1 27.46 -0.58 11.84
C MET A 1 27.20 -1.52 13.00
N ASP A 2 27.95 -1.47 14.10
CA ASP A 2 27.72 -2.37 15.25
C ASP A 2 26.67 -1.76 16.20
N MET A 3 25.57 -2.47 16.42
CA MET A 3 24.52 -2.13 17.40
C MET A 3 25.12 -1.85 18.79
N GLN A 4 26.20 -2.55 19.17
CA GLN A 4 26.86 -2.31 20.46
C GLN A 4 27.44 -0.90 20.58
N GLN A 5 27.93 -0.32 19.47
CA GLN A 5 28.43 1.06 19.46
C GLN A 5 27.30 2.06 19.71
N ILE A 6 26.12 1.82 19.14
CA ILE A 6 24.94 2.68 19.31
C ILE A 6 24.49 2.66 20.77
N LEU A 7 24.40 1.47 21.38
CA LEU A 7 24.05 1.32 22.80
C LEU A 7 25.08 1.97 23.72
N HIS A 8 26.37 1.84 23.40
CA HIS A 8 27.45 2.50 24.15
C HIS A 8 27.36 4.02 24.04
N ASP A 9 27.10 4.56 22.85
CA ASP A 9 26.96 5.99 22.62
C ASP A 9 25.72 6.55 23.30
N LEU A 10 24.59 5.82 23.29
CA LEU A 10 23.39 6.16 24.07
C LEU A 10 23.68 6.22 25.58
N ASN A 11 24.53 5.34 26.09
CA ASN A 11 24.92 5.35 27.50
C ASN A 11 25.85 6.53 27.82
N LYS A 12 26.80 6.83 26.93
CA LYS A 12 27.79 7.90 27.10
C LYS A 12 27.31 9.29 26.74
N SER A 13 26.23 9.45 25.98
CA SER A 13 25.75 10.76 25.52
C SER A 13 25.16 11.57 26.68
N SER A 14 26.03 12.17 27.49
CA SER A 14 25.70 13.18 28.48
C SER A 14 25.52 14.57 27.85
N GLU A 15 25.89 14.76 26.58
CA GLU A 15 25.91 16.09 25.94
C GLU A 15 24.79 16.31 24.92
N LEU A 16 24.30 15.27 24.24
CA LEU A 16 23.36 15.45 23.12
C LEU A 16 21.88 15.26 23.49
N PHE A 17 21.57 14.50 24.55
CA PHE A 17 20.19 14.15 24.93
C PHE A 17 19.94 14.12 26.44
N THR A 18 20.83 14.77 27.22
CA THR A 18 20.50 15.03 28.62
C THR A 18 19.43 16.09 28.63
N LEU A 19 18.26 15.69 29.11
CA LEU A 19 17.14 16.59 29.27
C LEU A 19 17.60 17.79 30.11
N PRO A 20 17.18 19.02 29.76
CA PRO A 20 17.35 20.15 30.65
C PRO A 20 16.88 19.76 32.05
N GLN A 21 17.63 20.11 33.10
CA GLN A 21 17.34 19.64 34.47
C GLN A 21 15.90 19.91 34.92
N ILE A 22 15.31 20.99 34.40
CA ILE A 22 13.90 21.34 34.61
C ILE A 22 12.94 20.26 34.12
N PHE A 23 13.24 19.56 33.03
CA PHE A 23 12.44 18.46 32.50
C PHE A 23 12.41 17.25 33.44
N SER A 24 13.55 16.91 34.06
CA SER A 24 13.59 15.84 35.06
C SER A 24 12.80 16.21 36.32
N GLU A 25 12.84 17.48 36.73
CA GLU A 25 12.00 17.98 37.83
C GLU A 25 10.51 17.94 37.46
N ILE A 26 10.17 18.35 36.23
CA ILE A 26 8.81 18.29 35.67
C ILE A 26 8.33 16.84 35.63
N LEU A 27 9.11 15.90 35.11
CA LEU A 27 8.72 14.49 35.01
C LEU A 27 8.45 13.87 36.39
N LYS A 28 9.30 14.18 37.38
CA LYS A 28 9.06 13.74 38.77
C LYS A 28 7.74 14.29 39.33
N LEU A 29 7.41 15.55 39.02
CA LEU A 29 6.14 16.14 39.42
C LEU A 29 4.96 15.55 38.64
N ILE A 30 5.11 15.31 37.35
CA ILE A 30 4.05 14.73 36.50
C ILE A 30 3.70 13.32 36.96
N SER A 31 4.72 12.49 37.24
CA SER A 31 4.59 11.09 37.64
C SER A 31 4.10 10.89 39.07
N SER A 32 4.07 11.94 39.91
CA SER A 32 3.52 11.87 41.26
C SER A 32 2.02 12.18 41.26
N GLU A 33 1.20 11.25 41.75
CA GLU A 33 -0.25 11.46 41.97
C GLU A 33 -0.52 12.48 43.08
N GLU A 34 0.43 12.72 43.99
CA GLU A 34 0.30 13.66 45.12
C GLU A 34 0.75 15.09 44.78
N SER A 35 1.29 15.32 43.58
CA SER A 35 1.76 16.64 43.15
C SER A 35 0.63 17.65 43.10
N SER A 36 0.75 18.74 43.85
CA SER A 36 -0.24 19.80 43.83
C SER A 36 -0.06 20.72 42.62
N VAL A 37 -1.14 21.41 42.23
CA VAL A 37 -1.11 22.49 41.24
C VAL A 37 -0.03 23.53 41.54
N LYS A 38 0.20 23.80 42.82
CA LYS A 38 1.18 24.78 43.30
C LYS A 38 2.61 24.31 43.07
N ASP A 39 2.88 23.00 43.18
CA ASP A 39 4.20 22.43 42.95
C ASP A 39 4.57 22.51 41.46
N ILE A 40 3.60 22.19 40.59
CA ILE A 40 3.74 22.29 39.13
C ILE A 40 4.00 23.75 38.72
N ALA A 41 3.16 24.68 39.18
CA ALA A 41 3.33 26.11 38.91
C ALA A 41 4.67 26.65 39.44
N GLY A 42 5.09 26.18 40.62
CA GLY A 42 6.34 26.58 41.26
C GLY A 42 7.60 26.17 40.49
N VAL A 43 7.57 25.06 39.74
CA VAL A 43 8.67 24.67 38.84
C VAL A 43 8.62 25.45 37.54
N ILE A 44 7.43 25.62 36.94
CA ILE A 44 7.27 26.33 35.67
C ILE A 44 7.75 27.78 35.78
N ILE A 45 7.35 28.49 36.84
CA ILE A 45 7.66 29.92 37.03
C ILE A 45 9.17 30.19 37.18
N LYS A 46 9.97 29.18 37.53
CA LYS A 46 11.45 29.32 37.61
C LYS A 46 12.09 29.48 36.23
N ASP A 47 11.40 29.07 35.16
CA ASP A 47 11.85 29.22 33.79
C ASP A 47 10.89 30.14 33.02
N PRO A 48 11.28 31.40 32.76
CA PRO A 48 10.46 32.35 32.01
C PRO A 48 10.11 31.89 30.59
N THR A 49 11.00 31.15 29.93
CA THR A 49 10.77 30.62 28.58
C THR A 49 9.69 29.55 28.61
N LEU A 50 9.81 28.59 29.53
CA LEU A 50 8.81 27.55 29.74
C LEU A 50 7.46 28.15 30.18
N THR A 51 7.47 29.10 31.11
CA THR A 51 6.27 29.81 31.55
C THR A 51 5.56 30.50 30.39
N SER A 52 6.30 31.24 29.56
CA SER A 52 5.76 31.92 28.39
C SER A 52 5.14 30.92 27.40
N ARG A 53 5.83 29.81 27.13
CA ARG A 53 5.33 28.74 26.23
C ARG A 53 4.05 28.12 26.76
N VAL A 54 4.00 27.73 28.04
CA VAL A 54 2.81 27.14 28.67
C VAL A 54 1.62 28.12 28.62
N LEU A 55 1.84 29.40 28.90
CA LEU A 55 0.79 30.41 28.81
C LEU A 55 0.30 30.63 27.38
N LYS A 56 1.20 30.69 26.39
CA LYS A 56 0.82 30.79 24.97
C LYS A 56 0.02 29.56 24.53
N MET A 57 0.45 28.37 24.92
CA MET A 57 -0.28 27.12 24.65
C MET A 57 -1.67 27.16 25.26
N ALA A 58 -1.80 27.57 26.52
CA ALA A 58 -3.08 27.69 27.20
C ALA A 58 -4.00 28.76 26.58
N ASN A 59 -3.46 29.73 25.84
CA ASN A 59 -4.20 30.78 25.13
C ASN A 59 -4.43 30.49 23.63
N SER A 60 -4.01 29.33 23.15
CA SER A 60 -4.19 28.91 21.75
C SER A 60 -5.68 28.80 21.38
N SER A 61 -5.96 28.80 20.08
CA SER A 61 -7.29 28.58 19.48
C SER A 61 -8.01 27.38 20.09
N PHE A 62 -7.27 26.33 20.46
CA PHE A 62 -7.79 25.14 21.13
C PHE A 62 -8.53 25.39 22.45
N TYR A 63 -8.05 26.32 23.27
CA TYR A 63 -8.53 26.52 24.64
C TYR A 63 -9.26 27.83 24.84
N ARG A 64 -9.16 28.76 23.88
CA ARG A 64 -9.73 30.10 24.03
C ARG A 64 -11.26 30.04 24.10
N ARG A 65 -11.80 30.21 25.31
CA ARG A 65 -13.26 30.24 25.56
C ARG A 65 -13.81 31.58 26.03
N GLU A 66 -13.02 32.43 26.68
CA GLU A 66 -13.25 33.88 26.91
C GLU A 66 -12.17 34.40 27.88
N GLY A 67 -11.52 35.52 27.57
CA GLY A 67 -10.46 36.13 28.39
C GLY A 67 -9.05 35.56 28.17
N GLU A 68 -8.03 36.37 28.48
CA GLU A 68 -6.61 35.99 28.38
C GLU A 68 -6.12 35.34 29.67
N ILE A 69 -5.51 34.16 29.56
CA ILE A 69 -4.85 33.46 30.67
C ILE A 69 -3.47 34.09 30.88
N SER A 70 -3.28 34.79 32.00
CA SER A 70 -2.04 35.54 32.29
C SER A 70 -1.15 34.87 33.32
N THR A 71 -1.62 33.81 33.99
CA THR A 71 -0.85 33.11 35.04
C THR A 71 -0.97 31.59 34.92
N VAL A 72 0.06 30.87 35.37
CA VAL A 72 0.08 29.40 35.37
C VAL A 72 -1.05 28.83 36.23
N ASN A 73 -1.36 29.49 37.35
CA ASN A 73 -2.48 29.08 38.21
C ASN A 73 -3.83 29.19 37.49
N GLN A 74 -4.08 30.28 36.74
CA GLN A 74 -5.28 30.41 35.90
C GLN A 74 -5.35 29.30 34.84
N ALA A 75 -4.22 29.01 34.20
CA ALA A 75 -4.13 27.93 33.21
C ALA A 75 -4.51 26.57 33.83
N VAL A 76 -4.01 26.27 35.04
CA VAL A 76 -4.33 25.03 35.74
C VAL A 76 -5.80 24.97 36.18
N MET A 77 -6.36 26.09 36.66
CA MET A 77 -7.78 26.13 37.04
C MET A 77 -8.71 25.92 35.84
N MET A 78 -8.33 26.42 34.66
CA MET A 78 -9.16 26.34 33.46
C MET A 78 -9.01 25.02 32.71
N LEU A 79 -7.78 24.50 32.59
CA LEU A 79 -7.47 23.31 31.80
C LEU A 79 -7.41 22.02 32.64
N GLY A 80 -7.18 22.16 33.94
CA GLY A 80 -6.90 21.05 34.84
C GLY A 80 -5.40 20.70 34.91
N ALA A 81 -5.03 19.99 35.98
CA ALA A 81 -3.63 19.67 36.26
C ALA A 81 -2.99 18.77 35.18
N ASN A 82 -3.71 17.74 34.72
CA ASN A 82 -3.16 16.78 33.74
C ASN A 82 -2.91 17.42 32.36
N ALA A 83 -3.77 18.34 31.94
CA ALA A 83 -3.56 19.12 30.73
C ALA A 83 -2.28 19.96 30.87
N ILE A 84 -2.11 20.68 31.97
CA ILE A 84 -0.91 21.49 32.21
C ILE A 84 0.36 20.64 32.28
N LYS A 85 0.32 19.49 32.97
CA LYS A 85 1.41 18.52 32.98
C LYS A 85 1.85 18.17 31.55
N SER A 86 0.88 17.87 30.69
CA SER A 86 1.15 17.56 29.28
C SER A 86 1.70 18.76 28.52
N LEU A 87 1.15 19.96 28.71
CA LEU A 87 1.64 21.16 28.02
C LEU A 87 3.08 21.51 28.40
N VAL A 88 3.41 21.38 29.68
CA VAL A 88 4.75 21.62 30.21
C VAL A 88 5.75 20.62 29.65
N LEU A 89 5.33 19.35 29.55
CA LEU A 89 6.13 18.29 28.95
C LEU A 89 6.39 18.58 27.46
N SER A 90 5.35 18.91 26.68
CA SER A 90 5.46 19.32 25.28
C SER A 90 6.39 20.51 25.08
N ALA A 91 6.21 21.59 25.86
CA ALA A 91 7.03 22.80 25.77
C ALA A 91 8.51 22.50 26.02
N SER A 92 8.79 21.54 26.90
CA SER A 92 10.14 21.14 27.24
C SER A 92 10.78 20.20 26.22
N ILE A 93 10.01 19.27 25.61
CA ILE A 93 10.49 18.47 24.47
C ILE A 93 10.86 19.40 23.30
N LEU A 94 10.02 20.41 23.05
CA LEU A 94 10.26 21.42 22.02
C LEU A 94 11.41 22.39 22.34
N ASN A 95 11.98 22.39 23.56
CA ASN A 95 13.23 23.11 23.79
C ASN A 95 14.42 22.36 23.16
N LEU A 96 14.30 21.05 22.91
CA LEU A 96 15.34 20.27 22.23
C LEU A 96 15.52 20.71 20.77
N SER A 97 14.50 21.30 20.14
CA SER A 97 14.58 21.79 18.76
C SER A 97 15.63 22.89 18.57
N ASN A 98 15.86 23.68 19.62
CA ASN A 98 16.84 24.77 19.62
C ASN A 98 18.29 24.27 19.76
N ILE A 99 18.51 23.04 20.24
CA ILE A 99 19.85 22.48 20.47
C ILE A 99 20.56 22.12 19.15
N ASN A 100 19.80 21.87 18.08
CA ASN A 100 20.33 21.41 16.79
C ASN A 100 20.18 22.43 15.64
N ARG A 101 19.69 23.64 15.91
CA ARG A 101 19.34 24.63 14.86
C ARG A 101 20.55 25.10 14.03
N ASP A 102 21.75 25.15 14.61
CA ASP A 102 22.95 25.72 13.97
C ASP A 102 23.96 24.69 13.44
N ARG A 103 23.66 23.38 13.50
CA ARG A 103 24.61 22.38 13.00
C ARG A 103 24.61 22.32 11.47
N LYS A 104 25.80 22.28 10.88
CA LYS A 104 26.00 22.32 9.42
C LYS A 104 26.08 20.93 8.77
N ASP A 105 26.09 19.87 9.57
CA ASP A 105 26.26 18.47 9.15
C ASP A 105 24.93 17.73 8.95
N HIS A 106 23.80 18.43 8.97
CA HIS A 106 22.49 17.82 8.74
C HIS A 106 22.29 17.43 7.28
N PHE A 107 21.92 16.17 7.06
CA PHE A 107 21.56 15.68 5.72
C PHE A 107 20.16 16.17 5.30
N ARG A 108 19.22 16.29 6.24
CA ARG A 108 17.88 16.87 6.03
C ARG A 108 17.72 18.16 6.81
N ASP A 109 16.74 18.96 6.39
CA ASP A 109 16.35 20.14 7.14
C ASP A 109 15.75 19.72 8.50
N PRO A 110 16.38 20.04 9.65
CA PRO A 110 15.89 19.66 10.96
C PRO A 110 14.51 20.24 11.29
N ARG A 111 14.07 21.28 10.56
CA ARG A 111 12.72 21.84 10.65
C ARG A 111 11.64 20.82 10.27
N LEU A 112 11.93 19.93 9.32
CA LEU A 112 10.98 18.91 8.86
C LEU A 112 10.63 17.92 9.96
N PHE A 113 11.61 17.52 10.77
CA PHE A 113 11.37 16.62 11.92
C PHE A 113 10.41 17.26 12.93
N TRP A 114 10.70 18.51 13.32
CA TRP A 114 9.89 19.20 14.34
C TRP A 114 8.52 19.62 13.82
N LYS A 115 8.41 19.99 12.53
CA LYS A 115 7.14 20.18 11.84
C LYS A 115 6.30 18.91 11.89
N HIS A 116 6.85 17.77 11.47
CA HIS A 116 6.15 16.49 11.49
C HIS A 116 5.72 16.06 12.90
N SER A 117 6.62 16.20 13.87
CA SER A 117 6.34 15.88 15.28
C SER A 117 5.21 16.76 15.85
N LEU A 118 5.20 18.06 15.51
CA LEU A 118 4.16 18.98 15.92
C LEU A 118 2.82 18.69 15.24
N GLU A 119 2.82 18.48 13.91
CA GLU A 119 1.64 18.08 13.14
C GLU A 119 1.02 16.80 13.72
N THR A 120 1.85 15.78 13.96
CA THR A 120 1.43 14.51 14.58
C THR A 120 0.85 14.74 15.98
N GLY A 121 1.49 15.57 16.81
CA GLY A 121 1.00 15.88 18.14
C GLY A 121 -0.36 16.58 18.13
N ILE A 122 -0.54 17.54 17.22
CA ILE A 122 -1.81 18.26 17.04
C ILE A 122 -2.90 17.32 16.51
N GLY A 123 -2.58 16.50 15.51
CA GLY A 123 -3.48 15.47 14.99
C GLY A 123 -3.90 14.50 16.09
N ALA A 124 -2.95 14.02 16.90
CA ALA A 124 -3.20 13.12 18.01
C ALA A 124 -4.11 13.77 19.07
N GLN A 125 -3.86 15.03 19.42
CA GLN A 125 -4.73 15.76 20.35
C GLN A 125 -6.16 15.92 19.79
N LEU A 126 -6.32 16.26 18.51
CA LEU A 126 -7.62 16.39 17.86
C LEU A 126 -8.38 15.06 17.86
N LEU A 127 -7.71 13.96 17.48
CA LEU A 127 -8.27 12.61 17.50
C LEU A 127 -8.67 12.19 18.92
N ALA A 128 -7.81 12.46 19.90
CA ALA A 128 -8.09 12.19 21.31
C ALA A 128 -9.35 12.92 21.80
N ARG A 129 -9.57 14.18 21.39
CA ARG A 129 -10.83 14.90 21.68
C ARG A 129 -12.03 14.27 21.00
N THR A 130 -11.91 13.91 19.72
CA THR A 130 -12.98 13.28 18.94
C THR A 130 -13.51 12.02 19.62
N ILE A 131 -12.62 11.18 20.16
CA ILE A 131 -13.01 9.94 20.84
C ILE A 131 -13.24 10.11 22.35
N SER A 132 -13.24 11.35 22.86
CA SER A 132 -13.38 11.66 24.29
C SER A 132 -12.33 10.98 25.19
N TYR A 133 -11.10 10.86 24.71
CA TYR A 133 -9.97 10.39 25.51
C TYR A 133 -9.79 11.28 26.76
N PRO A 134 -9.50 10.72 27.96
CA PRO A 134 -9.58 11.47 29.21
C PRO A 134 -8.69 12.72 29.31
N VAL A 135 -7.50 12.68 28.70
CA VAL A 135 -6.54 13.79 28.70
C VAL A 135 -6.03 14.02 27.28
N PRO A 136 -6.78 14.76 26.42
CA PRO A 136 -6.40 14.93 25.03
C PRO A 136 -5.03 15.56 24.81
N GLU A 137 -4.56 16.35 25.76
CA GLU A 137 -3.22 16.97 25.76
C GLU A 137 -2.09 15.93 25.83
N GLU A 138 -2.35 14.70 26.25
CA GLU A 138 -1.36 13.62 26.13
C GLU A 138 -1.06 13.30 24.65
N GLY A 139 -1.99 13.58 23.73
CA GLY A 139 -1.80 13.43 22.29
C GLY A 139 -0.65 14.30 21.75
N ILE A 140 -0.54 15.55 22.21
CA ILE A 140 0.56 16.42 21.75
C ILE A 140 1.92 15.94 22.26
N VAL A 141 1.98 15.43 23.49
CA VAL A 141 3.19 14.82 24.04
C VAL A 141 3.57 13.57 23.23
N ALA A 142 2.59 12.71 22.96
CA ALA A 142 2.78 11.46 22.23
C ALA A 142 3.34 11.72 20.82
N GLY A 143 2.75 12.65 20.06
CA GLY A 143 3.25 13.01 18.74
C GLY A 143 4.62 13.71 18.75
N LEU A 144 4.96 14.47 19.80
CA LEU A 144 6.31 15.04 19.92
C LEU A 144 7.40 14.01 20.26
N LEU A 145 7.01 12.87 20.85
CA LEU A 145 7.95 11.84 21.30
C LEU A 145 8.09 10.66 20.35
N HIS A 146 7.07 10.36 19.53
CA HIS A 146 7.00 9.08 18.80
C HIS A 146 8.27 8.75 18.00
N ASP A 147 8.81 9.74 17.28
CA ASP A 147 9.99 9.60 16.43
C ASP A 147 11.29 10.09 17.10
N ILE A 148 11.32 10.29 18.42
CA ILE A 148 12.48 10.89 19.10
C ILE A 148 13.80 10.11 18.90
N GLY A 149 13.72 8.81 18.63
CA GLY A 149 14.89 7.99 18.30
C GLY A 149 15.54 8.36 16.97
N ILE A 150 14.78 8.90 16.01
CA ILE A 150 15.31 9.41 14.73
C ILE A 150 16.27 10.56 15.01
N LEU A 151 15.90 11.47 15.91
CA LEU A 151 16.75 12.61 16.27
C LEU A 151 18.12 12.14 16.78
N PHE A 152 18.17 11.07 17.57
CA PHE A 152 19.43 10.46 18.02
C PHE A 152 20.24 9.89 16.85
N LEU A 153 19.61 9.03 16.04
CA LEU A 153 20.29 8.34 14.95
C LEU A 153 20.83 9.32 13.90
N GLU A 154 20.02 10.30 13.49
CA GLU A 154 20.38 11.31 12.51
C GLU A 154 21.49 12.23 13.03
N THR A 155 21.37 12.71 14.28
CA THR A 155 22.34 13.64 14.87
C THR A 155 23.71 12.98 15.10
N ARG A 156 23.72 11.69 15.46
CA ARG A 156 24.96 10.98 15.81
C ARG A 156 25.60 10.29 14.61
N TYR A 157 24.80 9.86 13.64
CA TYR A 157 25.21 9.04 12.49
C TYR A 157 24.59 9.56 11.17
N PRO A 158 24.82 10.83 10.79
CA PRO A 158 24.11 11.47 9.67
C PRO A 158 24.34 10.76 8.33
N SER A 159 25.57 10.32 8.03
CA SER A 159 25.89 9.62 6.78
C SER A 159 25.22 8.25 6.68
N GLN A 160 25.05 7.54 7.80
CA GLN A 160 24.35 6.26 7.83
C GLN A 160 22.84 6.47 7.74
N TYR A 161 22.33 7.52 8.38
CA TYR A 161 20.91 7.87 8.30
C TYR A 161 20.52 8.31 6.89
N GLU A 162 21.40 8.97 6.15
CA GLU A 162 21.22 9.21 4.70
C GLU A 162 21.03 7.89 3.90
N MET A 163 21.74 6.81 4.26
CA MET A 163 21.56 5.50 3.61
C MET A 163 20.20 4.90 3.95
N VAL A 164 19.74 5.05 5.19
CA VAL A 164 18.39 4.63 5.61
C VAL A 164 17.33 5.35 4.79
N VAL A 165 17.47 6.66 4.61
CA VAL A 165 16.58 7.47 3.78
C VAL A 165 16.53 6.94 2.34
N LYS A 166 17.69 6.68 1.71
CA LYS A 166 17.75 6.17 0.34
C LYS A 166 17.06 4.81 0.18
N LEU A 167 17.17 3.93 1.18
CA LEU A 167 16.45 2.65 1.20
C LEU A 167 14.95 2.85 1.35
N ASN A 168 14.53 3.75 2.23
CA ASN A 168 13.12 4.09 2.41
C ASN A 168 12.51 4.69 1.12
N ASP A 169 13.23 5.58 0.44
CA ASP A 169 12.80 6.15 -0.84
C ASP A 169 12.71 5.10 -1.96
N SER A 170 13.45 3.99 -1.83
CA SER A 170 13.37 2.84 -2.74
C SER A 170 12.23 1.86 -2.43
N GLY A 171 11.44 2.12 -1.38
CA GLY A 171 10.25 1.36 -1.02
C GLY A 171 10.42 0.36 0.14
N GLU A 172 11.59 0.31 0.79
CA GLU A 172 11.72 -0.41 2.08
C GLU A 172 11.02 0.40 3.19
N SER A 173 10.46 -0.24 4.22
CA SER A 173 9.97 0.51 5.38
C SER A 173 11.14 1.15 6.14
N ILE A 174 10.92 2.31 6.74
CA ILE A 174 11.96 3.02 7.50
C ILE A 174 12.61 2.13 8.58
N THR A 175 11.80 1.35 9.29
CA THR A 175 12.29 0.44 10.35
C THR A 175 13.10 -0.73 9.78
N ALA A 176 12.75 -1.27 8.61
CA ALA A 176 13.53 -2.30 7.94
C ALA A 176 14.89 -1.73 7.46
N ALA A 177 14.88 -0.54 6.89
CA ALA A 177 16.08 0.18 6.46
C ALA A 177 17.01 0.47 7.64
N GLU A 178 16.48 0.93 8.78
CA GLU A 178 17.24 1.14 10.01
C GLU A 178 17.83 -0.17 10.53
N LYS A 179 17.04 -1.25 10.60
CA LYS A 179 17.52 -2.55 11.06
C LYS A 179 18.68 -3.05 10.20
N LYS A 180 18.62 -2.82 8.89
CA LYS A 180 19.66 -3.19 7.93
C LYS A 180 20.95 -2.39 8.09
N ILE A 181 20.86 -1.09 8.39
CA ILE A 181 22.03 -0.20 8.50
C ILE A 181 22.64 -0.20 9.92
N PHE A 182 21.78 -0.10 10.94
CA PHE A 182 22.12 0.10 12.34
C PHE A 182 21.98 -1.16 13.21
N GLY A 183 21.17 -2.14 12.80
CA GLY A 183 20.82 -3.29 13.66
C GLY A 183 19.77 -2.97 14.73
N ILE A 184 19.31 -1.73 14.82
CA ILE A 184 18.33 -1.21 15.76
C ILE A 184 17.45 -0.18 15.05
N THR A 185 16.18 -0.08 15.43
CA THR A 185 15.20 0.85 14.85
C THR A 185 15.05 2.10 15.72
N HIS A 186 14.50 3.19 15.17
CA HIS A 186 14.23 4.39 15.95
C HIS A 186 13.22 4.17 17.11
N PRO A 187 12.19 3.31 17.02
CA PRO A 187 11.36 2.98 18.18
C PRO A 187 12.19 2.32 19.29
N GLU A 188 13.06 1.36 18.94
CA GLU A 188 13.94 0.68 19.91
C GLU A 188 14.89 1.69 20.60
N VAL A 189 15.48 2.62 19.83
CA VAL A 189 16.32 3.71 20.38
C VAL A 189 15.50 4.65 21.26
N GLY A 190 14.32 5.06 20.80
CA GLY A 190 13.44 5.97 21.52
C GLY A 190 12.94 5.37 22.85
N VAL A 191 12.67 4.07 22.91
CA VAL A 191 12.30 3.37 24.15
C VAL A 191 13.46 3.42 25.16
N LEU A 192 14.69 3.19 24.73
CA LEU A 192 15.87 3.29 25.60
C LEU A 192 16.02 4.71 26.16
N MET A 193 15.80 5.72 25.33
CA MET A 193 15.80 7.13 25.75
C MET A 193 14.67 7.41 26.74
N GLY A 194 13.43 7.01 26.41
CA GLY A 194 12.25 7.25 27.24
C GLY A 194 12.34 6.59 28.61
N ARG A 195 12.87 5.36 28.69
CA ARG A 195 13.14 4.68 29.96
C ARG A 195 14.21 5.39 30.79
N ARG A 196 15.29 5.85 30.16
CA ARG A 196 16.35 6.64 30.83
C ARG A 196 15.82 7.97 31.36
N TRP A 197 14.85 8.55 30.66
CA TRP A 197 14.18 9.77 31.06
C TRP A 197 13.12 9.57 32.13
N GLU A 198 12.82 8.33 32.53
CA GLU A 198 11.74 7.99 33.46
C GLU A 198 10.37 8.50 32.96
N LEU A 199 10.15 8.41 31.65
CA LEU A 199 8.86 8.76 31.06
C LEU A 199 7.75 7.83 31.59
N PRO A 200 6.52 8.36 31.79
CA PRO A 200 5.35 7.53 32.04
C PRO A 200 5.23 6.40 31.00
N ALA A 201 4.91 5.19 31.45
CA ALA A 201 4.87 3.98 30.62
C ALA A 201 4.04 4.18 29.34
N LYS A 202 2.89 4.86 29.42
CA LYS A 202 2.04 5.18 28.27
C LYS A 202 2.77 5.87 27.10
N PHE A 203 3.76 6.73 27.38
CA PHE A 203 4.51 7.42 26.34
C PHE A 203 5.63 6.54 25.79
N VAL A 204 6.21 5.67 26.62
CA VAL A 204 7.14 4.63 26.16
C VAL A 204 6.41 3.66 25.22
N ASP A 205 5.18 3.26 25.56
CA ASP A 205 4.34 2.41 24.72
C ASP A 205 4.04 3.06 23.37
N VAL A 206 3.78 4.38 23.34
CA VAL A 206 3.62 5.13 22.08
C VAL A 206 4.90 5.06 21.26
N ILE A 207 6.06 5.36 21.86
CA ILE A 207 7.33 5.34 21.15
C ILE A 207 7.60 3.94 20.56
N GLU A 208 7.34 2.88 21.33
CA GLU A 208 7.59 1.50 20.91
C GLU A 208 6.67 1.07 19.74
N HIS A 209 5.40 1.47 19.79
CA HIS A 209 4.34 0.85 19.01
C HIS A 209 3.63 1.78 18.01
N HIS A 210 4.12 3.00 17.77
CA HIS A 210 3.44 3.95 16.87
C HIS A 210 3.38 3.50 15.39
N HIS A 211 4.21 2.54 14.96
CA HIS A 211 4.12 1.91 13.62
C HIS A 211 3.04 0.83 13.49
N LEU A 212 2.29 0.53 14.56
CA LEU A 212 1.26 -0.53 14.53
C LEU A 212 0.23 -0.31 13.42
N VAL A 213 -0.05 -1.41 12.70
CA VAL A 213 -1.10 -1.51 11.70
C VAL A 213 -2.26 -2.23 12.39
N GLY A 214 -3.42 -1.58 12.57
CA GLY A 214 -4.50 -1.99 13.48
C GLY A 214 -5.17 -3.38 13.32
N ASP A 215 -4.56 -4.35 12.62
CA ASP A 215 -4.90 -5.78 12.64
C ASP A 215 -4.21 -6.55 13.77
N GLU A 216 -3.07 -6.05 14.24
CA GLU A 216 -2.51 -6.52 15.48
C GLU A 216 -3.44 -5.97 16.56
N THR A 217 -4.21 -6.85 17.21
CA THR A 217 -4.54 -6.59 18.60
C THR A 217 -3.17 -6.32 19.22
N GLY A 218 -2.86 -5.06 19.49
CA GLY A 218 -1.65 -4.74 20.22
C GLY A 218 -1.67 -5.56 21.50
N PRO A 219 -0.54 -5.69 22.21
CA PRO A 219 -0.50 -6.36 23.50
C PRO A 219 -1.77 -6.07 24.30
N GLU A 220 -2.44 -7.10 24.84
CA GLU A 220 -3.69 -6.90 25.58
C GLU A 220 -3.51 -5.76 26.60
N GLY A 221 -4.38 -4.74 26.52
CA GLY A 221 -4.28 -3.55 27.36
C GLY A 221 -3.39 -2.42 26.83
N ILE A 222 -2.96 -2.44 25.57
CA ILE A 222 -2.24 -1.32 24.95
C ILE A 222 -3.06 -0.03 25.05
N ASN A 223 -2.39 1.06 25.42
CA ASN A 223 -3.06 2.34 25.62
C ASN A 223 -3.62 2.86 24.29
N SER A 224 -4.86 3.34 24.27
CA SER A 224 -5.49 3.94 23.08
C SER A 224 -4.69 5.10 22.48
N LEU A 225 -3.85 5.76 23.28
CA LEU A 225 -2.92 6.80 22.84
C LEU A 225 -1.95 6.31 21.76
N VAL A 226 -1.60 5.02 21.73
CA VAL A 226 -0.78 4.42 20.67
C VAL A 226 -1.52 4.48 19.33
N TYR A 227 -2.75 4.00 19.28
CA TYR A 227 -3.56 4.02 18.06
C TYR A 227 -3.90 5.45 17.62
N ILE A 228 -4.16 6.35 18.56
CA ILE A 228 -4.35 7.79 18.29
C ILE A 228 -3.11 8.35 17.59
N THR A 229 -1.92 8.07 18.12
CA THR A 229 -0.65 8.61 17.59
C THR A 229 -0.32 7.99 16.25
N ALA A 230 -0.51 6.68 16.09
CA ALA A 230 -0.32 5.98 14.83
C ALA A 230 -1.22 6.56 13.71
N LEU A 231 -2.48 6.85 14.04
CA LEU A 231 -3.40 7.48 13.09
C LEU A 231 -2.96 8.91 12.76
N ALA A 232 -2.55 9.70 13.76
CA ALA A 232 -2.05 11.05 13.55
C ALA A 232 -0.78 11.10 12.70
N ASP A 233 0.18 10.19 12.92
CA ASP A 233 1.41 10.09 12.13
C ASP A 233 1.05 9.79 10.66
N ASN A 234 0.15 8.84 10.44
CA ASN A 234 -0.38 8.53 9.11
C ASN A 234 -1.08 9.70 8.41
N LEU A 235 -1.71 10.59 9.17
CA LEU A 235 -2.31 11.80 8.63
C LEU A 235 -1.28 12.91 8.35
N SER A 236 -0.16 12.91 9.07
CA SER A 236 0.91 13.92 8.99
C SER A 236 1.92 13.60 7.88
N ARG A 237 2.05 12.34 7.50
CA ARG A 237 2.94 11.92 6.41
C ARG A 237 2.41 12.44 5.07
N ASN A 238 2.99 13.53 4.61
CA ASN A 238 2.73 14.12 3.29
C ASN A 238 3.42 13.37 2.14
N ASN A 239 4.07 12.23 2.38
CA ASN A 239 4.70 11.46 1.32
C ASN A 239 3.67 10.50 0.72
N PRO A 240 3.20 10.73 -0.52
CA PRO A 240 2.49 9.69 -1.24
C PRO A 240 3.45 8.51 -1.36
N GLU A 241 3.05 7.33 -0.88
CA GLU A 241 3.85 6.14 -1.08
C GLU A 241 4.17 6.01 -2.58
N SER A 242 5.43 5.74 -2.92
CA SER A 242 5.99 5.96 -4.27
C SER A 242 5.37 5.08 -5.36
N ASN A 243 4.42 4.22 -5.00
CA ASN A 243 3.71 3.32 -5.90
C ASN A 243 2.28 3.02 -5.40
N ALA A 244 1.45 2.46 -6.28
CA ALA A 244 0.03 2.19 -5.99
C ALA A 244 -0.17 1.18 -4.85
N MET A 245 0.71 0.19 -4.74
CA MET A 245 0.65 -0.81 -3.65
C MET A 245 0.82 -0.14 -2.29
N GLY A 246 1.70 0.84 -2.20
CA GLY A 246 1.90 1.61 -0.99
C GLY A 246 0.70 2.48 -0.62
N LEU A 247 0.11 3.17 -1.59
CA LEU A 247 -1.10 3.96 -1.35
C LEU A 247 -2.25 3.08 -0.83
N GLU A 248 -2.43 1.89 -1.41
CA GLU A 248 -3.42 0.92 -0.94
C GLU A 248 -3.13 0.44 0.50
N ALA A 249 -1.86 0.15 0.82
CA ALA A 249 -1.44 -0.22 2.16
C ALA A 249 -1.72 0.90 3.19
N MET A 250 -1.44 2.15 2.83
CA MET A 250 -1.75 3.32 3.65
C MET A 250 -3.26 3.45 3.91
N ILE A 251 -4.08 3.38 2.86
CA ILE A 251 -5.56 3.47 2.97
C ILE A 251 -6.09 2.37 3.90
N ASN A 252 -5.60 1.14 3.73
CA ASN A 252 -5.99 0.01 4.56
C ASN A 252 -5.57 0.21 6.03
N ARG A 253 -4.35 0.70 6.28
CA ARG A 253 -3.85 1.01 7.63
C ARG A 253 -4.69 2.07 8.32
N VAL A 254 -4.97 3.18 7.63
CA VAL A 254 -5.83 4.26 8.15
C VAL A 254 -7.24 3.74 8.45
N GLY A 255 -7.82 2.95 7.54
CA GLY A 255 -9.14 2.34 7.73
C GLY A 255 -9.21 1.46 8.97
N LYS A 256 -8.19 0.63 9.20
CA LYS A 256 -8.08 -0.23 10.39
C LYS A 256 -7.96 0.58 11.69
N LEU A 257 -7.09 1.58 11.71
CA LEU A 257 -6.92 2.47 12.88
C LEU A 257 -8.22 3.23 13.21
N CYS A 258 -8.93 3.73 12.20
CA CYS A 258 -10.25 4.33 12.38
C CYS A 258 -11.26 3.33 12.96
N SER A 259 -11.26 2.08 12.50
CA SER A 259 -12.14 1.04 13.03
C SER A 259 -11.85 0.73 14.50
N VAL A 260 -10.58 0.63 14.90
CA VAL A 260 -10.16 0.38 16.29
C VAL A 260 -10.57 1.54 17.20
N LEU A 261 -10.42 2.79 16.73
CA LEU A 261 -10.74 3.99 17.49
C LEU A 261 -12.22 4.39 17.44
N GLY A 262 -13.03 3.72 16.62
CA GLY A 262 -14.44 4.09 16.39
C GLY A 262 -14.62 5.44 15.69
N ILE A 263 -13.65 5.86 14.87
CA ILE A 263 -13.66 7.16 14.18
C ILE A 263 -14.35 7.02 12.83
N SER A 264 -15.37 7.86 12.60
CA SER A 264 -16.06 7.90 11.31
C SER A 264 -15.23 8.64 10.25
N ARG A 265 -15.55 8.41 8.97
CA ARG A 265 -14.91 9.16 7.87
C ARG A 265 -15.14 10.68 7.99
N GLY A 266 -16.32 11.11 8.42
CA GLY A 266 -16.63 12.54 8.59
C GLY A 266 -15.83 13.19 9.72
N ASP A 267 -15.60 12.46 10.81
CA ASP A 267 -14.73 12.92 11.90
C ASP A 267 -13.28 13.02 11.45
N LEU A 268 -12.80 12.03 10.68
CA LEU A 268 -11.44 12.02 10.13
C LEU A 268 -11.20 13.22 9.19
N ASP A 269 -12.17 13.53 8.32
CA ASP A 269 -12.08 14.68 7.42
C ASP A 269 -12.07 16.00 8.19
N THR A 270 -12.86 16.09 9.27
CA THR A 270 -12.86 17.25 10.18
C THR A 270 -11.51 17.41 10.87
N VAL A 271 -10.92 16.32 11.36
CA VAL A 271 -9.60 16.32 11.99
C VAL A 271 -8.53 16.79 11.00
N ARG A 272 -8.52 16.27 9.76
CA ARG A 272 -7.55 16.66 8.73
C ARG A 272 -7.55 18.16 8.44
N ILE A 273 -8.74 18.75 8.29
CA ILE A 273 -8.87 20.20 8.01
C ILE A 273 -8.32 20.99 9.18
N LYS A 274 -8.75 20.68 10.40
CA LYS A 274 -8.32 21.40 11.62
C LYS A 274 -6.84 21.22 11.90
N MET A 275 -6.28 20.06 11.61
CA MET A 275 -4.88 19.73 11.91
C MET A 275 -3.90 20.68 11.22
N ILE A 276 -4.16 21.04 9.95
CA ILE A 276 -3.33 22.00 9.22
C ILE A 276 -3.46 23.40 9.83
N GLU A 277 -4.70 23.87 10.02
CA GLU A 277 -4.98 25.20 10.58
C GLU A 277 -4.32 25.38 11.95
N GLU A 278 -4.47 24.39 12.82
CA GLU A 278 -3.95 24.41 14.18
C GLU A 278 -2.44 24.24 14.23
N THR A 279 -1.84 23.49 13.29
CA THR A 279 -0.38 23.42 13.15
C THR A 279 0.21 24.79 12.83
N ILE A 280 -0.37 25.49 11.86
CA ILE A 280 0.09 26.83 11.48
C ILE A 280 -0.08 27.81 12.65
N ALA A 281 -1.25 27.79 13.31
CA ALA A 281 -1.52 28.64 14.47
C ALA A 281 -0.54 28.36 15.64
N SER A 282 -0.20 27.10 15.86
CA SER A 282 0.60 26.68 17.00
C SER A 282 2.11 26.72 16.75
N ALA A 283 2.58 26.63 15.51
CA ALA A 283 4.00 26.62 15.17
C ALA A 283 4.76 27.84 15.75
N SER A 284 4.18 29.03 15.61
CA SER A 284 4.73 30.27 16.19
C SER A 284 4.76 30.26 17.72
N THR A 285 3.78 29.62 18.35
CA THR A 285 3.70 29.44 19.81
C THR A 285 4.81 28.51 20.29
N PHE A 286 5.12 27.50 19.49
CA PHE A 286 6.08 26.45 19.79
C PHE A 286 7.52 26.77 19.37
N ASP A 287 7.75 27.92 18.71
CA ASP A 287 9.07 28.26 18.14
C ASP A 287 9.58 27.14 17.20
N VAL A 288 8.62 26.48 16.53
CA VAL A 288 8.88 25.51 15.48
C VAL A 288 8.81 26.27 14.17
N ASP A 289 9.93 26.37 13.49
CA ASP A 289 9.97 26.90 12.13
C ASP A 289 9.35 25.86 11.19
N ILE A 290 8.18 26.18 10.65
CA ILE A 290 7.46 25.35 9.67
C ILE A 290 7.66 25.85 8.23
N GLY A 291 8.54 26.84 8.03
CA GLY A 291 8.74 27.54 6.77
C GLY A 291 7.76 28.71 6.58
N ASP A 292 8.06 29.55 5.60
CA ASP A 292 7.17 30.64 5.20
C ASP A 292 6.05 30.15 4.25
N PRO A 293 4.98 30.95 3.99
CA PRO A 293 3.91 30.53 3.09
C PRO A 293 4.37 30.17 1.67
N ALA A 294 5.44 30.78 1.16
CA ALA A 294 5.97 30.46 -0.17
C ALA A 294 6.72 29.12 -0.16
N GLU A 295 7.49 28.82 0.88
CA GLU A 295 8.10 27.50 1.09
C GLU A 295 7.04 26.41 1.20
N LEU A 296 5.98 26.64 1.99
CA LEU A 296 4.86 25.71 2.14
C LEU A 296 4.13 25.46 0.81
N LEU A 297 3.87 26.51 0.02
CA LEU A 297 3.28 26.38 -1.31
C LEU A 297 4.21 25.65 -2.29
N SER A 298 5.51 25.90 -2.22
CA SER A 298 6.49 25.20 -3.04
C SER A 298 6.50 23.70 -2.73
N GLN A 299 6.50 23.34 -1.44
CA GLN A 299 6.42 21.94 -1.00
C GLN A 299 5.12 21.28 -1.48
N ALA A 300 3.98 21.94 -1.32
CA ALA A 300 2.70 21.43 -1.80
C ALA A 300 2.69 21.21 -3.32
N ASN A 301 3.28 22.12 -4.09
CA ASN A 301 3.39 21.98 -5.55
C ASN A 301 4.31 20.82 -5.95
N GLU A 302 5.41 20.61 -5.23
CA GLU A 302 6.32 19.48 -5.45
C GLU A 302 5.60 18.15 -5.22
N GLU A 303 4.81 18.04 -4.15
CA GLU A 303 3.99 16.85 -3.87
C GLU A 303 2.91 16.62 -4.95
N LEU A 304 2.25 17.69 -5.41
CA LEU A 304 1.30 17.59 -6.53
C LEU A 304 1.97 17.09 -7.80
N CYS A 305 3.20 17.53 -8.10
CA CYS A 305 3.98 17.03 -9.21
C CYS A 305 4.31 15.53 -9.08
N LYS A 306 4.68 15.05 -7.89
CA LYS A 306 4.92 13.62 -7.64
C LYS A 306 3.67 12.79 -7.88
N ILE A 307 2.51 13.25 -7.38
CA ILE A 307 1.22 12.59 -7.60
C ILE A 307 0.88 12.56 -9.11
N TYR A 308 1.11 13.67 -9.82
CA TYR A 308 0.86 13.72 -11.26
C TYR A 308 1.70 12.69 -12.03
N LEU A 309 3.00 12.59 -11.73
CA LEU A 309 3.90 11.61 -12.35
C LEU A 309 3.49 10.16 -12.03
N MET A 310 3.07 9.90 -10.79
CA MET A 310 2.55 8.58 -10.39
C MET A 310 1.30 8.21 -11.21
N VAL A 311 0.36 9.14 -11.36
CA VAL A 311 -0.85 8.93 -12.16
C VAL A 311 -0.51 8.68 -13.63
N GLU A 312 0.44 9.44 -14.21
CA GLU A 312 0.90 9.22 -15.58
C GLU A 312 1.49 7.82 -15.78
N ASN A 313 2.32 7.36 -14.83
CA ASN A 313 2.91 6.01 -14.86
C ASN A 313 1.82 4.93 -14.80
N LEU A 314 0.83 5.07 -13.91
CA LEU A 314 -0.30 4.13 -13.82
C LEU A 314 -1.11 4.06 -15.11
N PHE A 315 -1.34 5.21 -15.78
CA PHE A 315 -1.99 5.21 -17.09
C PHE A 315 -1.18 4.45 -18.15
N ARG A 316 0.14 4.62 -18.15
CA ARG A 316 1.05 3.93 -19.07
C ARG A 316 1.06 2.42 -18.83
N GLU A 317 1.16 2.00 -17.57
CA GLU A 317 1.08 0.58 -17.19
C GLU A 317 -0.26 -0.05 -17.60
N ARG A 318 -1.38 0.64 -17.34
CA ARG A 318 -2.70 0.18 -17.76
C ARG A 318 -2.80 0.01 -19.28
N GLN A 319 -2.26 0.95 -20.05
CA GLN A 319 -2.26 0.87 -21.52
C GLN A 319 -1.43 -0.33 -22.01
N GLU A 320 -0.29 -0.59 -21.38
CA GLU A 320 0.54 -1.76 -21.71
C GLU A 320 -0.17 -3.07 -21.36
N LEU A 321 -0.83 -3.13 -20.21
CA LEU A 321 -1.61 -4.29 -19.77
C LEU A 321 -2.78 -4.57 -20.72
N SER A 322 -3.55 -3.55 -21.10
CA SER A 322 -4.62 -3.68 -22.10
C SER A 322 -4.11 -4.18 -23.45
N ARG A 323 -2.92 -3.75 -23.88
CA ARG A 323 -2.30 -4.25 -25.11
C ARG A 323 -1.91 -5.72 -25.00
N LYS A 324 -1.37 -6.16 -23.85
CA LYS A 324 -1.04 -7.57 -23.60
C LYS A 324 -2.30 -8.44 -23.59
N LEU A 325 -3.35 -7.99 -22.91
CA LEU A 325 -4.65 -8.68 -22.86
C LEU A 325 -5.24 -8.86 -24.26
N LEU A 326 -5.21 -7.82 -25.11
CA LEU A 326 -5.70 -7.91 -26.49
C LEU A 326 -4.92 -8.94 -27.33
N GLU A 327 -3.61 -9.05 -27.12
CA GLU A 327 -2.78 -10.04 -27.83
C GLU A 327 -3.08 -11.47 -27.33
N GLU A 328 -3.28 -11.66 -26.03
CA GLU A 328 -3.69 -12.94 -25.44
C GLU A 328 -5.09 -13.37 -25.92
N GLU A 329 -6.07 -12.47 -25.96
CA GLU A 329 -7.39 -12.73 -26.52
C GLU A 329 -7.31 -13.14 -27.99
N ARG A 330 -6.48 -12.46 -28.78
CA ARG A 330 -6.26 -12.80 -30.19
C ARG A 330 -5.64 -14.19 -30.37
N GLN A 331 -4.69 -14.55 -29.51
CA GLN A 331 -4.09 -15.88 -29.50
C GLN A 331 -5.11 -16.95 -29.08
N SER A 332 -5.89 -16.69 -28.04
CA SER A 332 -6.95 -17.57 -27.55
C SER A 332 -7.99 -17.86 -28.64
N GLY A 333 -8.49 -16.81 -29.31
CA GLY A 333 -9.44 -16.97 -30.43
C GLY A 333 -8.86 -17.76 -31.61
N THR A 334 -7.55 -17.66 -31.86
CA THR A 334 -6.86 -18.47 -32.88
C THR A 334 -6.82 -19.95 -32.47
N ILE A 335 -6.53 -20.24 -31.21
CA ILE A 335 -6.50 -21.62 -30.68
C ILE A 335 -7.90 -22.24 -30.71
N GLU A 336 -8.92 -21.51 -30.29
CA GLU A 336 -10.32 -21.98 -30.32
C GLU A 336 -10.78 -22.30 -31.75
N SER A 337 -10.46 -21.43 -32.70
CA SER A 337 -10.74 -21.67 -34.12
C SER A 337 -10.04 -22.93 -34.64
N LEU A 338 -8.78 -23.14 -34.26
CA LEU A 338 -8.03 -24.35 -34.61
C LEU A 338 -8.61 -25.60 -33.95
N HIS A 339 -9.08 -25.50 -32.71
CA HIS A 339 -9.72 -26.61 -32.01
C HIS A 339 -11.05 -27.01 -32.68
N ILE A 340 -11.90 -26.05 -33.03
CA ILE A 340 -13.13 -26.29 -33.80
C ILE A 340 -12.79 -26.97 -35.13
N ALA A 341 -11.79 -26.45 -35.84
CA ALA A 341 -11.33 -27.02 -37.10
C ALA A 341 -10.89 -28.49 -36.97
N VAL A 342 -10.02 -28.79 -36.00
CA VAL A 342 -9.53 -30.15 -35.75
C VAL A 342 -10.67 -31.09 -35.34
N SER A 343 -11.61 -30.62 -34.50
CA SER A 343 -12.79 -31.40 -34.09
C SER A 343 -13.68 -31.78 -35.28
N THR A 344 -13.96 -30.82 -36.16
CA THR A 344 -14.72 -31.05 -37.40
C THR A 344 -14.02 -32.08 -38.29
N LEU A 345 -12.70 -31.96 -38.50
CA LEU A 345 -11.93 -32.92 -39.30
C LEU A 345 -11.96 -34.33 -38.70
N ALA A 346 -11.81 -34.43 -37.37
CA ALA A 346 -11.89 -35.71 -36.66
C ALA A 346 -13.26 -36.39 -36.85
N HIS A 347 -14.34 -35.60 -36.83
CA HIS A 347 -15.70 -36.11 -37.11
C HIS A 347 -15.80 -36.72 -38.52
N TYR A 348 -15.25 -36.05 -39.55
CA TYR A 348 -15.24 -36.59 -40.92
C TYR A 348 -14.44 -37.90 -41.04
N ILE A 349 -13.26 -37.98 -40.42
CA ILE A 349 -12.43 -39.20 -40.44
C ILE A 349 -13.15 -40.35 -39.73
N ASN A 350 -13.73 -40.10 -38.56
CA ASN A 350 -14.46 -41.12 -37.80
C ASN A 350 -15.66 -41.65 -38.59
N ASN A 351 -16.45 -40.77 -39.20
CA ASN A 351 -17.60 -41.18 -40.02
C ASN A 351 -17.18 -42.04 -41.22
N ALA A 352 -16.11 -41.65 -41.93
CA ALA A 352 -15.58 -42.43 -43.04
C ALA A 352 -15.03 -43.79 -42.58
N THR A 353 -14.33 -43.82 -41.44
CA THR A 353 -13.79 -45.06 -40.86
C THR A 353 -14.91 -46.02 -40.45
N MET A 354 -15.99 -45.51 -39.84
CA MET A 354 -17.18 -46.31 -39.52
C MET A 354 -17.84 -46.88 -40.78
N ALA A 355 -17.96 -46.08 -41.85
CA ALA A 355 -18.49 -46.55 -43.12
C ALA A 355 -17.63 -47.68 -43.73
N ILE A 356 -16.30 -47.53 -43.71
CA ILE A 356 -15.36 -48.57 -44.17
C ILE A 356 -15.53 -49.85 -43.34
N SER A 357 -15.53 -49.74 -42.01
CA SER A 357 -15.64 -50.89 -41.11
C SER A 357 -16.94 -51.66 -41.33
N GLY A 358 -18.09 -50.96 -41.36
CA GLY A 358 -19.39 -51.58 -41.57
C GLY A 358 -19.50 -52.29 -42.92
N HIS A 359 -19.00 -51.67 -44.01
CA HIS A 359 -19.04 -52.29 -45.34
C HIS A 359 -17.98 -53.38 -45.52
N SER A 360 -16.85 -53.30 -44.81
CA SER A 360 -15.85 -54.38 -44.78
C SER A 360 -16.40 -55.64 -44.11
N GLN A 361 -17.23 -55.48 -43.07
CA GLN A 361 -17.96 -56.61 -42.47
C GLN A 361 -18.94 -57.25 -43.46
N ILE A 362 -19.67 -56.43 -44.23
CA ILE A 362 -20.54 -56.93 -45.30
C ILE A 362 -19.72 -57.70 -46.34
N LEU A 363 -18.59 -57.17 -46.80
CA LEU A 363 -17.70 -57.86 -47.73
C LEU A 363 -17.19 -59.19 -47.15
N ALA A 364 -16.82 -59.21 -45.87
CA ALA A 364 -16.39 -60.44 -45.18
C ALA A 364 -17.52 -61.48 -45.09
N MET A 365 -18.78 -61.06 -44.90
CA MET A 365 -19.94 -61.96 -44.93
C MET A 365 -20.22 -62.53 -46.32
N LEU A 366 -19.96 -61.75 -47.38
CA LEU A 366 -20.09 -62.19 -48.78
C LEU A 366 -18.93 -63.13 -49.20
N LEU A 367 -17.85 -63.19 -48.43
CA LEU A 367 -16.69 -64.06 -48.65
C LEU A 367 -16.81 -65.32 -47.78
N ASN A 368 -17.12 -66.47 -48.38
CA ASN A 368 -17.16 -67.76 -47.68
C ASN A 368 -16.25 -68.77 -48.36
N GLY A 369 -15.27 -69.32 -47.62
CA GLY A 369 -14.33 -70.32 -48.15
C GLY A 369 -13.49 -69.87 -49.36
N GLY A 370 -13.29 -68.54 -49.53
CA GLY A 370 -12.55 -67.97 -50.66
C GLY A 370 -13.37 -67.76 -51.95
N LYS A 371 -14.69 -67.97 -51.90
CA LYS A 371 -15.62 -67.65 -53.00
C LYS A 371 -16.55 -66.50 -52.60
N ILE A 372 -16.81 -65.61 -53.55
CA ILE A 372 -17.71 -64.47 -53.37
C ILE A 372 -19.14 -64.93 -53.67
N HIS A 373 -20.04 -64.75 -52.71
CA HIS A 373 -21.46 -65.07 -52.81
C HIS A 373 -22.28 -63.77 -52.74
N ASP A 374 -22.64 -63.19 -53.89
CA ASP A 374 -23.38 -61.92 -53.99
C ASP A 374 -24.74 -62.07 -54.69
N GLU A 375 -25.64 -62.87 -54.11
CA GLU A 375 -26.98 -63.11 -54.67
C GLU A 375 -27.89 -61.87 -54.65
N GLY A 376 -27.52 -60.82 -53.90
CA GLY A 376 -28.30 -59.59 -53.72
C GLY A 376 -27.71 -58.33 -54.35
N GLY A 377 -26.63 -58.43 -55.14
CA GLY A 377 -25.99 -57.28 -55.80
C GLY A 377 -25.41 -56.23 -54.82
N LYS A 378 -25.00 -56.65 -53.62
CA LYS A 378 -24.50 -55.78 -52.55
C LYS A 378 -23.01 -55.48 -52.68
N LEU A 379 -22.26 -56.29 -53.42
CA LEU A 379 -20.82 -56.14 -53.59
C LEU A 379 -20.42 -54.80 -54.24
N PRO A 380 -21.02 -54.38 -55.38
CA PRO A 380 -20.65 -53.11 -56.01
C PRO A 380 -20.94 -51.92 -55.09
N LYS A 381 -22.06 -51.95 -54.36
CA LYS A 381 -22.43 -50.85 -53.48
C LYS A 381 -21.52 -50.75 -52.26
N ALA A 382 -21.12 -51.87 -51.67
CA ALA A 382 -20.18 -51.90 -50.55
C ALA A 382 -18.79 -51.39 -50.95
N LEU A 383 -18.30 -51.78 -52.13
CA LEU A 383 -17.04 -51.28 -52.67
C LEU A 383 -17.09 -49.77 -52.99
N GLU A 384 -18.18 -49.28 -53.60
CA GLU A 384 -18.40 -47.86 -53.88
C GLU A 384 -18.37 -47.01 -52.59
N VAL A 385 -19.01 -47.49 -51.52
CA VAL A 385 -19.04 -46.78 -50.24
C VAL A 385 -17.66 -46.76 -49.57
N ILE A 386 -16.92 -47.88 -49.62
CA ILE A 386 -15.55 -47.95 -49.11
C ILE A 386 -14.64 -47.00 -49.89
N ASP A 387 -14.70 -47.03 -51.22
CA ASP A 387 -13.89 -46.16 -52.08
C ASP A 387 -14.18 -44.67 -51.81
N THR A 388 -15.46 -44.30 -51.74
CA THR A 388 -15.90 -42.96 -51.35
C THR A 388 -15.40 -42.56 -49.97
N ALA A 389 -15.40 -43.48 -49.00
CA ALA A 389 -14.92 -43.22 -47.65
C ALA A 389 -13.40 -43.06 -47.58
N VAL A 390 -12.64 -43.84 -48.35
CA VAL A 390 -11.18 -43.68 -48.50
C VAL A 390 -10.83 -42.33 -49.12
N LEU A 391 -11.56 -41.91 -50.17
CA LEU A 391 -11.40 -40.59 -50.77
C LEU A 391 -11.70 -39.47 -49.77
N LYS A 392 -12.77 -39.61 -48.97
CA LYS A 392 -13.09 -38.67 -47.88
C LYS A 392 -11.95 -38.53 -46.88
N ILE A 393 -11.38 -39.64 -46.42
CA ILE A 393 -10.22 -39.60 -45.51
C ILE A 393 -9.04 -38.88 -46.19
N GLY A 394 -8.75 -39.18 -47.45
CA GLY A 394 -7.66 -38.52 -48.19
C GLY A 394 -7.84 -37.01 -48.31
N VAL A 395 -9.04 -36.54 -48.66
CA VAL A 395 -9.37 -35.10 -48.73
C VAL A 395 -9.25 -34.45 -47.36
N THR A 396 -9.81 -35.07 -46.32
CA THR A 396 -9.76 -34.54 -44.94
C THR A 396 -8.33 -34.46 -44.41
N LEU A 397 -7.48 -35.44 -44.68
CA LEU A 397 -6.06 -35.42 -44.30
C LEU A 397 -5.26 -34.33 -45.04
N ASN A 398 -5.58 -34.08 -46.31
CA ASN A 398 -4.98 -32.96 -47.06
C ASN A 398 -5.36 -31.60 -46.45
N VAL A 399 -6.62 -31.41 -46.07
CA VAL A 399 -7.07 -30.19 -45.38
C VAL A 399 -6.38 -30.04 -44.01
N LEU A 400 -6.20 -31.14 -43.26
CA LEU A 400 -5.46 -31.12 -41.99
C LEU A 400 -3.98 -30.70 -42.17
N LYS A 401 -3.34 -31.15 -43.25
CA LYS A 401 -1.96 -30.78 -43.59
C LYS A 401 -1.82 -29.29 -43.95
N GLU A 402 -2.84 -28.72 -44.60
CA GLU A 402 -2.89 -27.29 -44.90
C GLU A 402 -3.05 -26.45 -43.62
N ILE A 403 -3.94 -26.88 -42.70
CA ILE A 403 -4.20 -26.17 -41.43
C ILE A 403 -2.98 -26.20 -40.50
N THR A 404 -2.24 -27.31 -40.44
CA THR A 404 -1.02 -27.42 -39.61
C THR A 404 0.14 -26.54 -40.10
N SER A 405 0.09 -26.01 -41.33
CA SER A 405 1.08 -25.07 -41.88
C SER A 405 0.78 -23.58 -41.58
N LEU A 406 -0.41 -23.26 -41.06
CA LEU A 406 -0.89 -21.89 -40.85
C LEU A 406 -0.42 -21.25 -39.54
N LYS A 407 0.91 -21.20 -39.30
CA LYS A 407 1.47 -20.29 -38.27
C LYS A 407 1.27 -18.79 -38.59
N ASN A 408 0.77 -18.46 -39.79
CA ASN A 408 0.73 -17.09 -40.32
C ASN A 408 -0.68 -16.56 -40.70
N ALA A 409 -1.78 -17.25 -40.35
CA ALA A 409 -3.11 -16.76 -40.66
C ALA A 409 -3.48 -15.57 -39.76
N LYS A 410 -3.58 -14.36 -40.35
CA LYS A 410 -4.13 -13.17 -39.68
C LYS A 410 -5.65 -13.31 -39.57
N TYR A 411 -6.14 -13.72 -38.41
CA TYR A 411 -7.57 -13.62 -38.09
C TYR A 411 -7.88 -12.17 -37.64
N PHE A 412 -8.20 -11.30 -38.59
CA PHE A 412 -8.83 -10.02 -38.28
C PHE A 412 -10.34 -10.22 -38.15
N ASN A 413 -10.92 -9.70 -37.07
CA ASN A 413 -12.37 -9.49 -36.85
C ASN A 413 -13.29 -10.62 -37.34
N HIS A 414 -13.54 -11.62 -36.49
CA HIS A 414 -14.72 -12.52 -36.43
C HIS A 414 -15.38 -13.08 -37.72
N SER A 415 -14.82 -12.88 -38.92
CA SER A 415 -15.59 -12.98 -40.16
C SER A 415 -14.82 -13.62 -41.30
N ASN A 416 -13.99 -14.62 -41.01
CA ASN A 416 -13.60 -15.66 -41.97
C ASN A 416 -13.10 -16.87 -41.16
N ALA A 417 -13.99 -17.46 -40.36
CA ALA A 417 -13.80 -18.87 -40.02
C ALA A 417 -13.77 -19.63 -41.35
N LEU A 418 -12.66 -20.31 -41.63
CA LEU A 418 -12.56 -21.19 -42.79
C LEU A 418 -13.72 -22.19 -42.65
N ASP A 419 -14.72 -22.13 -43.53
CA ASP A 419 -15.82 -23.09 -43.52
C ASP A 419 -15.26 -24.43 -44.04
N ILE A 420 -14.63 -25.17 -43.13
CA ILE A 420 -13.96 -26.44 -43.41
C ILE A 420 -14.96 -27.45 -43.98
N GLU A 421 -16.23 -27.37 -43.57
CA GLU A 421 -17.29 -28.19 -44.12
C GLU A 421 -17.56 -27.86 -45.59
N ALA A 422 -17.64 -26.58 -45.94
CA ALA A 422 -17.76 -26.15 -47.33
C ALA A 422 -16.55 -26.57 -48.18
N VAL A 423 -15.32 -26.38 -47.68
CA VAL A 423 -14.08 -26.74 -48.40
C VAL A 423 -13.99 -28.25 -48.64
N ILE A 424 -14.33 -29.08 -47.63
CA ILE A 424 -14.33 -30.54 -47.79
C ILE A 424 -15.41 -30.96 -48.79
N LYS A 425 -16.61 -30.38 -48.73
CA LYS A 425 -17.70 -30.68 -49.68
C LYS A 425 -17.33 -30.30 -51.12
N GLU A 426 -16.74 -29.13 -51.32
CA GLU A 426 -16.29 -28.65 -52.63
C GLU A 426 -15.25 -29.59 -53.24
N ARG A 427 -14.17 -29.89 -52.51
CA ARG A 427 -13.10 -30.79 -52.99
C ARG A 427 -13.58 -32.22 -53.24
N LEU A 428 -14.56 -32.70 -52.45
CA LEU A 428 -15.19 -33.99 -52.70
C LEU A 428 -16.01 -33.99 -53.99
N ASN A 429 -16.72 -32.91 -54.28
CA ASN A 429 -17.52 -32.77 -55.51
C ASN A 429 -16.64 -32.69 -56.76
N GLU A 430 -15.43 -32.12 -56.67
CA GLU A 430 -14.46 -32.10 -57.78
C GLU A 430 -13.91 -33.50 -58.10
N LEU A 431 -13.67 -34.32 -57.09
CA LEU A 431 -13.12 -35.68 -57.24
C LEU A 431 -14.19 -36.73 -57.57
N LEU A 432 -15.43 -36.50 -57.16
CA LEU A 432 -16.58 -37.35 -57.42
C LEU A 432 -17.64 -36.55 -58.19
N PRO A 433 -17.45 -36.33 -59.51
CA PRO A 433 -18.48 -35.67 -60.31
C PRO A 433 -19.75 -36.51 -60.21
N GLN A 434 -20.83 -35.90 -59.71
CA GLN A 434 -22.12 -36.59 -59.65
C GLN A 434 -22.45 -37.10 -61.05
N SER A 435 -22.69 -38.41 -61.15
CA SER A 435 -23.25 -39.02 -62.35
C SER A 435 -24.51 -38.23 -62.73
N LYS A 436 -24.47 -37.54 -63.86
CA LYS A 436 -25.68 -36.94 -64.46
C LYS A 436 -26.79 -38.00 -64.46
N PRO A 437 -28.04 -37.64 -64.09
CA PRO A 437 -29.15 -38.56 -64.28
C PRO A 437 -29.17 -38.97 -65.76
N ALA A 438 -29.26 -40.28 -66.01
CA ALA A 438 -29.29 -40.84 -67.34
C ALA A 438 -30.42 -40.18 -68.14
N VAL A 439 -30.05 -39.62 -69.29
CA VAL A 439 -30.98 -39.23 -70.34
C VAL A 439 -31.26 -40.48 -71.17
N GLU A 440 -32.48 -40.98 -71.10
CA GLU A 440 -33.14 -41.82 -72.13
C GLU A 440 -34.51 -41.12 -72.35
N LYS A 441 -34.84 -40.45 -73.47
CA LYS A 441 -35.09 -40.91 -74.86
C LYS A 441 -35.81 -42.27 -74.84
N VAL A 442 -37.11 -42.40 -75.10
CA VAL A 442 -38.01 -41.79 -76.11
C VAL A 442 -39.40 -41.57 -75.52
#